data_AF-A0A3Q3F8H7-F1
#
_entry.id   AF-A0A3Q3F8H7-F1
#
_cell.length_a   1.000
_cell.length_b   1.000
_cell.length_c   1.000
_cell.angle_alpha   90.00
_cell.angle_beta   90.00
_cell.angle_gamma   90.00
#
_symmetry.space_group_name_H-M   'P 1'
#
loop_
_entity.id
_entity.type
_entity.pdbx_description
1 polymer ?
#
loop_
_entity_poly.entity_id
_entity_poly.type
_entity_poly.pdbx_seq_one_letter_code
_entity_poly.pdbx_strand_id
1 'polypeptide(L)'
;MAQQQNLMDPKKLCCSVCLDLLKDPVTIPCGHSYCMNCIKSHWDEEEQKNVYSCPQCRKSVSPRPVLVKNTMLADLVEEMKKTGLQAVSTDDCYAGSEDVACDFCTERKLKALKSCLQCLVSYCEQHLQPHYESPAFDKHKLVDPSKNDHQCICILCSMTEHKDHNTVLALTERTERQGELGTNRQRIQQRIQGREKDVNVLQERLEALNLSADTAVKYTSTWGSVGIYWFVELALSSNLRNFNC
;
A
#
# COMPACT_ATOMS: atom_id res chain seq x y z
N MET A 1 29.02 -28.30 -15.62
CA MET A 1 27.78 -27.99 -16.36
C MET A 1 26.83 -27.34 -15.36
N ALA A 2 26.62 -26.02 -15.46
CA ALA A 2 25.74 -25.30 -14.56
C ALA A 2 24.29 -25.54 -15.00
N GLN A 3 23.49 -26.21 -14.17
CA GLN A 3 22.05 -26.26 -14.37
C GLN A 3 21.51 -24.86 -14.10
N GLN A 4 20.99 -24.23 -15.16
CA GLN A 4 20.24 -22.98 -15.10
C GLN A 4 19.02 -23.22 -14.23
N GLN A 5 19.06 -22.78 -12.97
CA GLN A 5 17.86 -22.65 -12.15
C GLN A 5 16.98 -21.58 -12.82
N ASN A 6 16.05 -22.02 -13.65
CA ASN A 6 14.96 -21.18 -14.13
C ASN A 6 14.17 -20.73 -12.91
N LEU A 7 14.40 -19.50 -12.47
CA LEU A 7 13.58 -18.83 -11.47
C LEU A 7 12.16 -18.73 -12.06
N MET A 8 11.29 -19.69 -11.73
CA MET A 8 9.90 -19.68 -12.18
C MET A 8 9.21 -18.48 -11.51
N ASP A 9 8.81 -17.50 -12.32
CA ASP A 9 8.14 -16.28 -11.84
C ASP A 9 6.82 -16.63 -11.11
N PRO A 10 6.70 -16.37 -9.79
CA PRO A 10 5.53 -16.73 -8.99
C PRO A 10 4.20 -16.19 -9.52
N LYS A 11 4.24 -15.10 -10.27
CA LYS A 11 3.04 -14.44 -10.82
C LYS A 11 2.34 -15.26 -11.90
N LYS A 12 2.98 -16.30 -12.45
CA LYS A 12 2.41 -17.12 -13.53
C LYS A 12 1.40 -18.17 -13.05
N LEU A 13 1.34 -18.44 -11.74
CA LEU A 13 0.42 -19.43 -11.15
C LEU A 13 -0.68 -18.81 -10.27
N CYS A 14 -0.90 -17.50 -10.37
CA CYS A 14 -1.97 -16.83 -9.64
C CYS A 14 -3.29 -16.87 -10.42
N CYS A 15 -4.39 -17.06 -9.69
CA CYS A 15 -5.73 -16.91 -10.22
C CYS A 15 -6.05 -15.43 -10.43
N SER A 16 -6.52 -15.06 -11.61
CA SER A 16 -6.89 -13.66 -11.92
C SER A 16 -8.23 -13.20 -11.30
N VAL A 17 -8.96 -14.11 -10.64
CA VAL A 17 -10.23 -13.81 -9.96
C VAL A 17 -10.00 -13.53 -8.47
N CYS A 18 -9.35 -14.43 -7.74
CA CYS A 18 -9.06 -14.25 -6.31
C CYS A 18 -7.67 -13.66 -6.02
N LEU A 19 -6.82 -13.48 -7.04
CA LEU A 19 -5.45 -12.97 -6.95
C LEU A 19 -4.47 -13.83 -6.14
N ASP A 20 -4.92 -14.99 -5.65
CA ASP A 20 -4.11 -15.98 -4.93
C ASP A 20 -3.55 -17.08 -5.84
N LEU A 21 -2.61 -17.87 -5.31
CA LEU A 21 -2.11 -19.10 -5.92
C LEU A 21 -3.28 -20.06 -6.23
N LEU A 22 -3.25 -20.67 -7.41
CA LEU A 22 -4.35 -21.51 -7.91
C LEU A 22 -4.69 -22.68 -6.95
N LYS A 23 -5.93 -22.74 -6.48
CA LYS A 23 -6.50 -23.86 -5.70
C LYS A 23 -7.36 -24.73 -6.63
N ASP A 24 -6.95 -25.98 -6.79
CA ASP A 24 -7.52 -26.91 -7.78
C ASP A 24 -7.61 -26.25 -9.17
N PRO A 25 -6.45 -25.96 -9.81
CA PRO A 25 -6.41 -25.23 -11.07
C PRO A 25 -7.22 -25.93 -12.15
N VAL A 26 -8.02 -25.16 -12.87
CA VAL A 26 -8.74 -25.61 -14.07
C VAL A 26 -8.39 -24.71 -15.23
N THR A 27 -8.09 -25.32 -16.37
CA THR A 27 -7.84 -24.61 -17.63
C THR A 27 -9.07 -24.69 -18.51
N ILE A 28 -9.63 -23.53 -18.87
CA ILE A 28 -10.79 -23.45 -19.77
C ILE A 28 -10.32 -23.41 -21.25
N PRO A 29 -11.20 -23.66 -22.25
CA PRO A 29 -10.79 -23.84 -23.65
C PRO A 29 -9.96 -22.71 -24.28
N CYS A 30 -10.06 -21.49 -23.77
CA CYS A 30 -9.25 -20.38 -24.23
C CYS A 30 -7.80 -20.39 -23.70
N GLY A 31 -7.42 -21.37 -22.87
CA GLY A 31 -6.08 -21.55 -22.30
C GLY A 31 -5.84 -20.84 -20.97
N HIS A 32 -6.80 -20.07 -20.46
CA HIS A 32 -6.67 -19.41 -19.16
C HIS A 32 -7.01 -20.37 -18.02
N SER A 33 -6.32 -20.20 -16.89
CA SER A 33 -6.47 -21.09 -15.74
C SER A 33 -6.89 -20.35 -14.48
N TYR A 34 -7.80 -20.96 -13.73
CA TYR A 34 -8.44 -20.38 -12.54
C TYR A 34 -8.59 -21.43 -11.45
N CYS A 35 -8.88 -20.99 -10.21
CA CYS A 35 -9.34 -21.91 -9.18
C CYS A 35 -10.70 -22.49 -9.59
N MET A 36 -10.89 -23.79 -9.37
CA MET A 36 -12.15 -24.49 -9.66
C MET A 36 -13.37 -23.74 -9.10
N ASN A 37 -13.29 -23.25 -7.87
CA ASN A 37 -14.41 -22.55 -7.23
C ASN A 37 -14.65 -21.16 -7.83
N CYS A 38 -13.57 -20.43 -8.16
CA CYS A 38 -13.67 -19.07 -8.73
C CYS A 38 -14.37 -19.07 -10.09
N ILE A 39 -14.04 -20.02 -10.97
CA ILE A 39 -14.68 -20.10 -12.29
C ILE A 39 -16.10 -20.65 -12.21
N LYS A 40 -16.41 -21.55 -11.25
CA LYS A 40 -17.78 -21.99 -10.99
C LYS A 40 -18.66 -20.82 -10.57
N SER A 41 -18.25 -20.09 -9.53
CA SER A 41 -18.99 -18.92 -9.04
C SER A 41 -19.22 -17.88 -10.14
N HIS A 42 -18.21 -17.59 -10.96
CA HIS A 42 -18.36 -16.67 -12.08
C HIS A 42 -19.41 -17.12 -13.11
N TRP A 43 -19.49 -18.42 -13.40
CA TRP A 43 -20.46 -18.97 -14.35
C TRP A 43 -21.85 -19.21 -13.77
N ASP A 44 -21.94 -19.48 -12.46
CA ASP A 44 -23.21 -19.65 -11.76
C ASP A 44 -23.97 -18.31 -11.68
N GLU A 45 -23.27 -17.16 -11.69
CA GLU A 45 -23.88 -15.82 -11.82
C GLU A 45 -24.42 -15.53 -13.24
N GLU A 46 -23.91 -16.18 -14.28
CA GLU A 46 -24.27 -15.97 -15.70
C GLU A 46 -25.33 -16.95 -16.23
N GLU A 47 -25.92 -17.79 -15.37
CA GLU A 47 -26.78 -18.92 -15.74
C GLU A 47 -28.02 -18.50 -16.57
N GLN A 48 -28.49 -17.25 -16.44
CA GLN A 48 -29.63 -16.72 -17.19
C GLN A 48 -29.36 -16.49 -18.69
N LYS A 49 -28.10 -16.45 -19.14
CA LYS A 49 -27.72 -16.07 -20.51
C LYS A 49 -27.28 -17.25 -21.38
N ASN A 50 -27.15 -18.47 -20.84
CA ASN A 50 -26.66 -19.67 -21.55
C ASN A 50 -25.30 -19.47 -22.28
N VAL A 51 -24.53 -18.45 -21.91
CA VAL A 51 -23.24 -18.11 -22.49
C VAL A 51 -22.25 -17.98 -21.35
N TYR A 52 -21.22 -18.83 -21.34
CA TYR A 52 -20.21 -18.87 -20.29
C TYR A 52 -18.96 -18.14 -20.77
N SER A 53 -18.60 -17.03 -20.14
CA SER A 53 -17.48 -16.22 -20.59
C SER A 53 -16.21 -16.43 -19.77
N CYS A 54 -15.05 -16.24 -20.41
CA CYS A 54 -13.76 -16.22 -19.74
C CYS A 54 -13.54 -14.87 -19.02
N PRO A 55 -13.24 -14.83 -17.71
CA PRO A 55 -12.97 -13.60 -16.98
C PRO A 55 -11.86 -12.71 -17.59
N GLN A 56 -10.82 -13.32 -18.15
CA GLN A 56 -9.65 -12.60 -18.65
C GLN A 56 -9.80 -12.10 -20.09
N CYS A 57 -10.36 -12.90 -21.00
CA CYS A 57 -10.39 -12.58 -22.43
C CYS A 57 -11.78 -12.50 -23.04
N ARG A 58 -12.83 -12.69 -22.23
CA ARG A 58 -14.25 -12.58 -22.61
C ARG A 58 -14.68 -13.51 -23.74
N LYS A 59 -13.85 -14.48 -24.15
CA LYS A 59 -14.24 -15.53 -25.10
C LYS A 59 -15.37 -16.35 -24.49
N SER A 60 -16.47 -16.46 -25.21
CA SER A 60 -17.62 -17.28 -24.84
C SER A 60 -17.38 -18.75 -25.15
N VAL A 61 -17.91 -19.61 -24.30
CA VAL A 61 -17.93 -21.06 -24.46
C VAL A 61 -19.37 -21.53 -24.29
N SER A 62 -19.85 -22.32 -25.25
CA SER A 62 -21.17 -22.96 -25.22
C SER A 62 -21.07 -24.32 -25.91
N PRO A 63 -21.57 -25.43 -25.32
CA PRO A 63 -22.25 -25.56 -24.02
C PRO A 63 -21.30 -25.44 -22.81
N ARG A 64 -21.83 -25.50 -21.58
CA ARG A 64 -21.03 -25.40 -20.33
C ARG A 64 -19.91 -26.44 -20.35
N PRO A 65 -18.63 -26.03 -20.33
CA PRO A 65 -17.53 -26.98 -20.35
C PRO A 65 -17.44 -27.70 -19.00
N VAL A 66 -17.15 -29.01 -19.06
CA VAL A 66 -16.87 -29.80 -17.86
C VAL A 66 -15.53 -29.35 -17.30
N LEU A 67 -15.53 -28.89 -16.05
CA LEU A 67 -14.32 -28.45 -15.37
C LEU A 67 -13.57 -29.66 -14.80
N VAL A 68 -12.36 -29.90 -15.30
CA VAL A 68 -11.47 -30.95 -14.84
C VAL A 68 -10.22 -30.31 -14.23
N LYS A 69 -9.78 -30.82 -13.08
CA LYS A 69 -8.55 -30.35 -12.43
C LYS A 69 -7.35 -30.62 -13.34
N ASN A 70 -6.56 -29.59 -13.59
CA ASN A 70 -5.29 -29.69 -14.30
C ASN A 70 -4.22 -30.19 -13.33
N THR A 71 -3.88 -31.48 -13.42
CA THR A 71 -2.90 -32.12 -12.53
C THR A 71 -1.51 -31.52 -12.67
N MET A 72 -1.07 -31.18 -13.88
CA MET A 72 0.25 -30.57 -14.12
C MET A 72 0.37 -29.20 -13.43
N LEU A 73 -0.65 -28.35 -13.52
CA LEU A 73 -0.65 -27.07 -12.82
C LEU A 73 -0.76 -27.26 -11.30
N ALA A 74 -1.51 -28.25 -10.84
CA ALA A 74 -1.59 -28.57 -9.41
C ALA A 74 -0.23 -29.02 -8.89
N ASP A 75 0.46 -29.91 -9.60
CA ASP A 75 1.79 -30.40 -9.24
C ASP A 75 2.81 -29.26 -9.27
N LEU A 76 2.76 -28.35 -10.25
CA LEU A 76 3.63 -27.16 -10.28
C LEU A 76 3.36 -26.19 -9.12
N VAL A 77 2.09 -25.98 -8.76
CA VAL A 77 1.70 -25.16 -7.61
C VAL A 77 2.20 -25.80 -6.31
N GLU A 78 2.05 -27.11 -6.17
CA GLU A 78 2.56 -27.86 -5.02
C GLU A 78 4.08 -27.86 -4.99
N GLU A 79 4.78 -28.03 -6.11
CA GLU A 79 6.24 -27.93 -6.20
C GLU A 79 6.72 -26.50 -5.94
N MET A 80 5.94 -25.46 -6.23
CA MET A 80 6.27 -24.08 -5.82
C MET A 80 6.08 -23.87 -4.33
N LYS A 81 5.00 -24.38 -3.74
CA LYS A 81 4.85 -24.41 -2.28
C LYS A 81 6.01 -25.19 -1.67
N LYS A 82 6.36 -26.32 -2.26
CA LYS A 82 7.41 -27.22 -1.81
C LYS A 82 8.79 -26.64 -2.02
N THR A 83 9.09 -25.89 -3.08
CA THR A 83 10.38 -25.18 -3.26
C THR A 83 10.47 -23.98 -2.32
N GLY A 84 9.34 -23.34 -2.00
CA GLY A 84 9.23 -22.37 -0.90
C GLY A 84 9.37 -23.01 0.50
N LEU A 85 9.08 -24.30 0.62
CA LEU A 85 9.14 -25.11 1.85
C LEU A 85 10.37 -26.05 1.92
N GLN A 86 11.15 -26.25 0.85
CA GLN A 86 12.30 -27.17 0.76
C GLN A 86 13.64 -26.48 1.04
N ALA A 87 13.62 -25.18 1.30
CA ALA A 87 14.64 -24.54 2.13
C ALA A 87 14.42 -24.77 3.63
N VAL A 88 13.34 -25.46 4.03
CA VAL A 88 13.05 -25.81 5.42
C VAL A 88 13.24 -27.32 5.55
N SER A 89 14.45 -27.71 5.92
CA SER A 89 14.64 -29.00 6.56
C SER A 89 13.72 -29.06 7.79
N THR A 90 13.21 -30.23 8.18
CA THR A 90 12.29 -30.37 9.32
C THR A 90 12.90 -30.00 10.68
N ASP A 91 14.10 -29.41 10.70
CA ASP A 91 14.78 -28.80 11.84
C ASP A 91 14.74 -27.25 11.82
N ASP A 92 14.40 -26.60 10.70
CA ASP A 92 14.43 -25.13 10.50
C ASP A 92 13.14 -24.40 10.94
N CYS A 93 12.08 -25.12 11.32
CA CYS A 93 10.83 -24.50 11.81
C CYS A 93 10.95 -24.00 13.27
N TYR A 94 11.89 -24.57 14.01
CA TYR A 94 12.11 -24.27 15.40
C TYR A 94 13.08 -23.11 15.53
N ALA A 95 12.89 -22.29 16.56
CA ALA A 95 13.83 -21.21 16.82
C ALA A 95 15.17 -21.82 17.28
N GLY A 96 16.21 -21.70 16.45
CA GLY A 96 17.57 -22.02 16.82
C GLY A 96 18.18 -20.96 17.76
N SER A 97 19.41 -21.17 18.19
CA SER A 97 20.13 -20.22 19.05
C SER A 97 20.35 -18.86 18.40
N GLU A 98 20.21 -18.73 17.07
CA GLU A 98 20.37 -17.50 16.32
C GLU A 98 19.03 -16.85 15.92
N ASP A 99 17.90 -17.54 16.10
CA ASP A 99 16.58 -17.07 15.70
C ASP A 99 15.82 -16.37 16.83
N VAL A 100 14.94 -15.44 16.48
CA VAL A 100 13.96 -14.90 17.43
C VAL A 100 12.84 -15.93 17.58
N ALA A 101 12.53 -16.31 18.82
CA ALA A 101 11.50 -17.29 19.13
C ALA A 101 10.11 -16.65 19.21
N CYS A 102 9.06 -17.40 18.89
CA CYS A 102 7.69 -16.94 19.11
C CYS A 102 7.35 -16.92 20.61
N ASP A 103 6.73 -15.84 21.08
CA ASP A 103 6.40 -15.64 22.49
C ASP A 103 5.17 -16.43 22.97
N PHE A 104 4.29 -16.83 22.05
CA PHE A 104 3.02 -17.48 22.37
C PHE A 104 3.10 -19.01 22.37
N CYS A 105 4.17 -19.59 21.83
CA CYS A 105 4.37 -21.04 21.86
C CYS A 105 4.62 -21.53 23.30
N THR A 106 3.84 -22.49 23.76
CA THR A 106 3.89 -23.02 25.14
C THR A 106 4.97 -24.06 25.39
N GLU A 107 5.39 -24.78 24.35
CA GLU A 107 6.36 -25.87 24.45
C GLU A 107 7.60 -25.55 23.60
N ARG A 108 7.66 -26.13 22.41
CA ARG A 108 8.75 -25.92 21.46
C ARG A 108 8.50 -24.64 20.69
N LYS A 109 9.29 -23.61 20.97
CA LYS A 109 9.11 -22.29 20.33
C LYS A 109 9.47 -22.36 18.85
N LEU A 110 8.51 -22.00 18.01
CA LEU A 110 8.72 -21.84 16.57
C LEU A 110 9.50 -20.56 16.29
N LYS A 111 10.22 -20.53 15.17
CA LYS A 111 10.88 -19.33 14.66
C LYS A 111 9.85 -18.24 14.41
N ALA A 112 10.12 -17.04 14.91
CA ALA A 112 9.30 -15.87 14.64
C ALA A 112 9.48 -15.42 13.19
N LEU A 113 8.37 -15.02 12.56
CA LEU A 113 8.34 -14.46 11.21
C LEU A 113 8.20 -12.95 11.23
N LYS A 114 7.51 -12.40 12.24
CA LYS A 114 7.35 -10.96 12.45
C LYS A 114 7.33 -10.60 13.92
N SER A 115 7.82 -9.41 14.23
CA SER A 115 7.65 -8.75 15.52
C SER A 115 6.73 -7.55 15.39
N CYS A 116 5.85 -7.34 16.35
CA CYS A 116 5.00 -6.16 16.40
C CYS A 116 5.61 -5.10 17.32
N LEU A 117 5.83 -3.89 16.81
CA LEU A 117 6.42 -2.79 17.58
C LEU A 117 5.50 -2.26 18.68
N GLN A 118 4.19 -2.47 18.56
CA GLN A 118 3.20 -2.02 19.53
C GLN A 118 2.95 -3.06 20.61
N CYS A 119 2.91 -4.34 20.25
CA CYS A 119 2.74 -5.43 21.20
C CYS A 119 4.05 -5.83 21.88
N LEU A 120 5.20 -5.48 21.31
CA LEU A 120 6.54 -5.87 21.79
C LEU A 120 6.72 -7.38 21.91
N VAL A 121 6.12 -8.12 20.97
CA VAL A 121 6.19 -9.58 20.91
C VAL A 121 6.43 -10.05 19.48
N SER A 122 6.94 -11.27 19.38
CA SER A 122 7.31 -11.98 18.18
C SER A 122 6.38 -13.16 17.93
N TYR A 123 5.91 -13.28 16.70
CA TYR A 123 4.93 -14.27 16.29
C TYR A 123 5.52 -15.24 15.25
N CYS A 124 5.29 -16.54 15.44
CA CYS A 124 5.37 -17.51 14.34
C CYS A 124 4.13 -17.40 13.46
N GLU A 125 4.11 -18.08 12.30
CA GLU A 125 3.01 -18.02 11.34
C GLU A 125 1.63 -18.25 11.99
N GLN A 126 1.53 -19.26 12.86
CA GLN A 126 0.27 -19.63 13.52
C GLN A 126 -0.25 -18.54 14.49
N HIS A 127 0.66 -17.89 15.20
CA HIS A 127 0.30 -16.84 16.16
C HIS A 127 0.23 -15.45 15.53
N LEU A 128 0.71 -15.30 14.29
CA LEU A 128 0.65 -14.05 13.55
C LEU A 128 -0.71 -13.87 12.84
N GLN A 129 -1.36 -14.96 12.45
CA GLN A 129 -2.63 -14.90 11.74
C GLN A 129 -3.72 -14.06 12.44
N PRO A 130 -3.95 -14.18 13.76
CA PRO A 130 -4.91 -13.31 14.47
C PRO A 130 -4.56 -11.82 14.41
N HIS A 131 -3.29 -11.47 14.21
CA HIS A 131 -2.82 -10.11 14.07
C HIS A 131 -3.17 -9.49 12.71
N TYR A 132 -3.38 -10.30 11.67
CA TYR A 132 -3.88 -9.83 10.37
C TYR A 132 -5.40 -9.76 10.33
N GLU A 133 -6.08 -10.71 10.99
CA GLU A 133 -7.53 -10.86 10.91
C GLU A 133 -8.29 -9.92 11.86
N SER A 134 -7.67 -9.51 12.97
CA SER A 134 -8.32 -8.65 13.96
C SER A 134 -8.21 -7.16 13.59
N PRO A 135 -9.33 -6.43 13.47
CA PRO A 135 -9.33 -4.99 13.24
C PRO A 135 -8.62 -4.19 14.35
N ALA A 136 -8.48 -4.74 15.56
CA ALA A 136 -7.80 -4.08 16.67
C ALA A 136 -6.29 -3.89 16.43
N PHE A 137 -5.71 -4.65 15.50
CA PHE A 137 -4.27 -4.65 15.21
C PHE A 137 -3.95 -4.04 13.84
N ASP A 138 -4.92 -3.40 13.18
CA ASP A 138 -4.76 -2.79 11.85
C ASP A 138 -3.64 -1.73 11.78
N LYS A 139 -3.45 -0.98 12.87
CA LYS A 139 -2.44 0.09 13.01
C LYS A 139 -1.10 -0.41 13.54
N HIS A 140 -1.00 -1.68 13.89
CA HIS A 140 0.22 -2.24 14.44
C HIS A 140 1.22 -2.49 13.31
N LYS A 141 2.46 -2.05 13.51
CA LYS A 141 3.54 -2.20 12.54
C LYS A 141 4.29 -3.50 12.81
N LEU A 142 4.17 -4.43 11.88
CA LEU A 142 4.96 -5.65 11.84
C LEU A 142 6.30 -5.37 11.16
N VAL A 143 7.39 -5.77 11.80
CA VAL A 143 8.76 -5.69 11.28
C VAL A 143 9.42 -7.06 11.29
N ASP A 144 10.54 -7.19 10.58
CA ASP A 144 11.33 -8.41 10.67
C ASP A 144 11.82 -8.61 12.11
N PRO A 145 11.72 -9.84 12.63
CA PRO A 145 12.08 -10.10 14.00
C PRO A 145 13.59 -9.97 14.14
N SER A 146 14.02 -9.07 15.01
CA SER A 146 15.41 -8.83 15.34
C SER A 146 15.60 -9.06 16.82
N LYS A 147 16.69 -9.74 17.18
CA LYS A 147 17.14 -9.88 18.57
C LYS A 147 17.68 -8.59 19.17
N ASN A 148 17.78 -7.52 18.37
CA ASN A 148 18.22 -6.24 18.87
C ASN A 148 17.08 -5.58 19.63
N ASP A 149 16.96 -5.93 20.91
CA ASP A 149 16.15 -5.20 21.86
C ASP A 149 16.61 -3.75 21.80
N HIS A 150 15.72 -2.79 21.53
CA HIS A 150 16.07 -1.37 21.47
C HIS A 150 16.34 -0.79 22.89
N GLN A 151 16.95 -1.60 23.76
CA GLN A 151 17.17 -1.36 25.17
C GLN A 151 18.67 -1.38 25.46
N CYS A 152 19.12 -0.40 26.24
CA CYS A 152 20.48 -0.39 26.76
C CYS A 152 20.58 -1.39 27.91
N ILE A 153 21.36 -2.46 27.71
CA ILE A 153 21.60 -3.48 28.74
C ILE A 153 23.01 -3.30 29.35
N CYS A 154 23.19 -3.71 30.60
CA CYS A 154 24.51 -3.69 31.24
C CYS A 154 25.36 -4.89 30.78
N ILE A 155 26.68 -4.83 31.01
CA ILE A 155 27.59 -5.90 30.58
C ILE A 155 27.27 -7.26 31.22
N LEU A 156 26.75 -7.27 32.46
CA LEU A 156 26.36 -8.49 33.15
C LEU A 156 25.12 -9.12 32.51
N CYS A 157 24.12 -8.31 32.16
CA CYS A 157 22.93 -8.74 31.43
C CYS A 157 23.29 -9.25 30.02
N SER A 158 24.25 -8.62 29.34
CA SER A 158 24.79 -9.11 28.06
C SER A 158 25.43 -10.50 28.16
N MET A 159 26.02 -10.85 29.30
CA MET A 159 26.66 -12.15 29.51
C MET A 159 25.73 -13.23 30.05
N THR A 160 24.49 -12.88 30.42
CA THR A 160 23.52 -13.78 31.06
C THR A 160 22.23 -13.86 30.26
N GLU A 161 21.32 -12.92 30.49
CA GLU A 161 19.95 -12.89 29.96
C GLU A 161 19.90 -12.60 28.45
N HIS A 162 20.86 -11.84 27.93
CA HIS A 162 20.92 -11.42 26.53
C HIS A 162 22.10 -12.02 25.77
N LYS A 163 22.65 -13.15 26.24
CA LYS A 163 23.82 -13.80 25.63
C LYS A 163 23.60 -14.19 24.17
N ASP A 164 22.36 -14.55 23.83
CA ASP A 164 21.99 -14.98 22.49
C ASP A 164 21.45 -13.82 21.63
N HIS A 165 21.46 -12.58 22.14
CA HIS A 165 21.01 -11.39 21.42
C HIS A 165 22.17 -10.68 20.72
N ASN A 166 21.89 -10.10 19.55
CA ASN A 166 22.88 -9.31 18.85
C ASN A 166 23.10 -7.99 19.59
N THR A 167 24.23 -7.88 20.29
CA THR A 167 24.59 -6.67 21.04
C THR A 167 25.54 -5.79 20.24
N VAL A 168 25.21 -4.51 20.10
CA VAL A 168 26.10 -3.49 19.52
C VAL A 168 26.60 -2.58 20.65
N LEU A 169 27.81 -2.04 20.51
CA LEU A 169 28.33 -1.08 21.47
C LEU A 169 27.47 0.20 21.47
N ALA A 170 27.12 0.67 22.67
CA ALA A 170 26.29 1.87 22.81
C ALA A 170 26.90 3.11 22.13
N LEU A 171 28.24 3.20 22.07
CA LEU A 171 28.93 4.30 21.38
C LEU A 171 28.69 4.24 19.87
N THR A 172 28.87 3.07 19.25
CA THR A 172 28.75 2.90 17.80
C THR A 172 27.30 3.11 17.35
N GLU A 173 26.35 2.49 18.04
CA GLU A 173 24.91 2.67 17.80
C GLU A 173 24.52 4.15 17.97
N ARG A 174 25.04 4.84 18.99
CA ARG A 174 24.77 6.27 19.21
C ARG A 174 25.29 7.12 18.06
N THR A 175 26.50 6.86 17.58
CA THR A 175 27.07 7.64 16.47
C THR A 175 26.29 7.45 15.17
N GLU A 176 25.86 6.24 14.86
CA GLU A 176 25.03 5.95 13.69
C GLU A 176 23.68 6.66 13.79
N ARG A 177 22.96 6.50 14.92
CA ARG A 177 21.67 7.18 15.15
C ARG A 177 21.79 8.70 15.13
N GLN A 178 22.86 9.27 15.68
CA GLN A 178 23.09 10.71 15.60
C GLN A 178 23.30 11.18 14.16
N GLY A 179 23.97 10.39 13.32
CA GLY A 179 24.11 10.64 11.89
C GLY A 179 22.76 10.66 11.16
N GLU A 180 21.92 9.65 11.38
CA GLU A 180 20.57 9.57 10.82
C GLU A 180 19.67 10.72 11.27
N LEU A 181 19.74 11.10 12.55
CA LEU A 181 19.00 12.26 13.06
C LEU A 181 19.49 13.56 12.40
N GLY A 182 20.79 13.67 12.14
CA GLY A 182 21.37 14.79 11.41
C GLY A 182 20.83 14.92 9.98
N THR A 183 20.81 13.84 9.21
CA THR A 183 20.28 13.83 7.83
C THR A 183 18.77 14.07 7.79
N ASN A 184 18.01 13.46 8.71
CA ASN A 184 16.57 13.68 8.83
C ASN A 184 16.26 15.13 9.18
N ARG A 185 17.01 15.73 10.12
CA ARG A 185 16.86 17.15 10.47
C ARG A 185 17.09 18.06 9.26
N GLN A 186 18.13 17.80 8.46
CA GLN A 186 18.39 18.56 7.23
C GLN A 186 17.24 18.45 6.23
N ARG A 187 16.74 17.23 5.98
CA ARG A 187 15.60 17.00 5.06
C ARG A 187 14.34 17.73 5.52
N ILE A 188 14.03 17.69 6.81
CA ILE A 188 12.87 18.38 7.37
C ILE A 188 13.03 19.90 7.21
N GLN A 189 14.20 20.44 7.53
CA GLN A 189 14.48 21.88 7.36
C GLN A 189 14.34 22.33 5.90
N GLN A 190 14.85 21.55 4.93
CA GLN A 190 14.66 21.86 3.51
C GLN A 190 13.19 21.89 3.10
N ARG A 191 12.39 20.93 3.59
CA ARG A 191 10.95 20.90 3.31
C ARG A 191 10.21 22.07 3.93
N ILE A 192 10.57 22.47 5.15
CA ILE A 192 9.99 23.64 5.82
C ILE A 192 10.33 24.90 5.04
N GLN A 193 11.61 25.10 4.70
CA GLN A 193 12.04 26.28 3.95
C GLN A 193 11.40 26.35 2.56
N GLY A 194 11.23 25.21 1.89
CA GLY A 194 10.50 25.14 0.62
C GLY A 194 9.06 25.62 0.78
N ARG A 195 8.36 25.10 1.80
CA ARG A 195 6.98 25.51 2.10
C ARG A 195 6.86 26.98 2.49
N GLU A 196 7.80 27.53 3.25
CA GLU A 196 7.82 28.95 3.60
C GLU A 196 7.97 29.83 2.35
N LYS A 197 8.83 29.44 1.41
CA LYS A 197 8.96 30.14 0.12
C LYS A 197 7.67 30.08 -0.69
N ASP A 198 7.02 28.91 -0.76
CA ASP A 198 5.76 28.75 -1.48
C ASP A 198 4.66 29.64 -0.87
N VAL A 199 4.59 29.71 0.46
CA VAL A 199 3.65 30.59 1.17
C VAL A 199 3.91 32.07 0.85
N ASN A 200 5.17 32.51 0.83
CA ASN A 200 5.50 33.90 0.47
C ASN A 200 5.06 34.23 -0.96
N VAL A 201 5.29 33.33 -1.93
CA VAL A 201 4.84 33.53 -3.32
C VAL A 201 3.31 33.58 -3.41
N LEU A 202 2.61 32.72 -2.67
CA LEU A 202 1.14 32.75 -2.63
C LEU A 202 0.63 34.06 -2.03
N GLN A 203 1.31 34.61 -1.03
CA GLN A 203 0.97 35.88 -0.42
C GLN A 203 1.13 37.05 -1.41
N GLU A 204 2.24 37.13 -2.15
CA GLU A 204 2.43 38.14 -3.20
C GLU A 204 1.34 38.07 -4.29
N ARG A 205 0.94 36.85 -4.69
CA ARG A 205 -0.15 36.66 -5.67
C ARG A 205 -1.49 37.12 -5.13
N LEU A 206 -1.78 36.89 -3.85
CA LEU A 206 -3.00 37.34 -3.21
C LEU A 206 -3.07 38.86 -3.18
N GLU A 207 -1.97 39.54 -2.86
CA GLU A 207 -1.87 41.01 -2.87
C GLU A 207 -2.10 41.58 -4.28
N ALA A 208 -1.51 40.97 -5.31
CA ALA A 208 -1.71 41.36 -6.70
C ALA A 208 -3.18 41.18 -7.15
N LEU A 209 -3.80 40.06 -6.77
CA LEU A 209 -5.22 39.80 -7.04
C LEU A 209 -6.11 40.82 -6.33
N ASN A 210 -5.82 41.16 -5.08
CA ASN A 210 -6.57 42.14 -4.32
C ASN A 210 -6.49 43.54 -4.95
N LEU A 211 -5.29 43.98 -5.36
CA LEU A 211 -5.10 45.26 -6.04
C LEU A 211 -5.85 45.31 -7.38
N SER A 212 -5.84 44.20 -8.14
CA SER A 212 -6.58 44.07 -9.38
C SER A 212 -8.09 44.15 -9.16
N ALA A 213 -8.60 43.45 -8.13
CA ALA A 213 -10.01 43.50 -7.75
C ALA A 213 -10.44 44.92 -7.34
N ASP A 214 -9.66 45.60 -6.51
CA ASP A 214 -9.92 47.00 -6.13
C ASP A 214 -9.96 47.94 -7.34
N THR A 215 -9.06 47.72 -8.31
CA THR A 215 -9.02 48.49 -9.55
C THR A 215 -10.26 48.24 -10.41
N ALA A 216 -10.69 46.99 -10.53
CA ALA A 216 -11.90 46.62 -11.25
C ALA A 216 -13.15 47.24 -10.61
N VAL A 217 -13.28 47.18 -9.28
CA VAL A 217 -14.38 47.83 -8.55
C VAL A 217 -14.39 49.34 -8.81
N LYS A 218 -13.25 50.01 -8.71
CA LYS A 218 -13.13 51.45 -9.01
C LYS A 218 -13.55 51.75 -10.45
N TYR A 219 -13.06 50.97 -11.42
CA TYR A 219 -13.44 51.13 -12.83
C TYR A 219 -14.95 50.96 -13.05
N THR A 220 -15.58 49.92 -12.49
CA THR A 220 -17.04 49.76 -12.62
C THR A 220 -17.84 50.88 -11.95
N SER A 221 -17.35 51.44 -10.84
CA SER A 221 -18.01 52.56 -10.15
C SER A 221 -17.92 53.88 -10.94
N THR A 222 -16.77 54.14 -11.59
CA THR A 222 -16.58 55.36 -12.39
C THR A 222 -17.36 55.30 -13.69
N TRP A 223 -17.29 54.19 -14.42
CA TRP A 223 -18.04 53.99 -15.66
C TRP A 223 -19.54 53.82 -15.42
N GLY A 224 -19.93 53.20 -14.31
CA GLY A 224 -21.33 53.17 -13.86
C GLY A 224 -21.88 54.58 -13.60
N SER A 225 -21.10 55.44 -12.94
CA SER A 225 -21.49 56.84 -12.70
C SER A 225 -21.60 57.63 -14.01
N VAL A 226 -20.60 57.53 -14.89
CA VAL A 226 -20.61 58.19 -16.20
C VAL A 226 -21.77 57.69 -17.08
N GLY A 227 -22.05 56.39 -17.04
CA GLY A 227 -23.18 55.78 -17.76
C GLY A 227 -24.54 56.27 -17.25
N ILE A 228 -24.70 56.43 -15.93
CA ILE A 228 -25.91 57.03 -15.33
C ILE A 228 -26.07 58.49 -15.77
N TYR A 229 -24.99 59.29 -15.73
CA TYR A 229 -25.02 60.67 -16.21
C TYR A 229 -25.43 60.76 -17.68
N TRP A 230 -24.84 59.92 -18.54
CA TRP A 230 -25.19 59.85 -19.95
C TRP A 230 -26.66 59.46 -20.15
N PHE A 231 -27.17 58.47 -19.40
CA PHE A 231 -28.58 58.06 -19.48
C PHE A 231 -29.55 59.17 -19.07
N VAL A 232 -29.24 59.89 -17.99
CA VAL A 232 -30.04 61.03 -17.52
C VAL A 232 -30.04 62.16 -18.56
N GLU A 233 -28.89 62.44 -19.17
CA GLU A 233 -28.75 63.46 -20.22
C GLU A 233 -29.52 63.09 -21.50
N LEU A 234 -29.51 61.81 -21.88
CA LEU A 234 -30.30 61.28 -23.00
C LEU A 234 -31.81 61.32 -22.70
N ALA A 235 -32.21 61.02 -21.46
CA ALA A 235 -33.60 61.08 -21.00
C ALA A 235 -34.12 62.53 -20.95
N LEU A 236 -33.31 63.48 -20.47
CA LEU A 236 -33.63 64.92 -20.50
C LEU A 236 -33.75 65.43 -21.95
N SER A 237 -32.84 65.01 -22.83
CA SER A 237 -32.85 65.36 -24.26
C SER A 237 -34.00 64.74 -25.06
N SER A 238 -34.61 63.67 -24.55
CA SER A 238 -35.80 63.04 -25.14
C SER A 238 -37.10 63.57 -24.54
N ASN A 239 -37.13 63.94 -23.25
CA ASN A 239 -38.26 64.64 -22.64
C ASN A 239 -38.44 66.07 -23.17
N LEU A 240 -37.35 66.79 -23.47
CA LEU A 240 -37.40 68.09 -24.14
C LEU A 240 -37.95 68.01 -25.58
N ARG A 241 -37.96 66.81 -26.19
CA ARG A 241 -38.57 66.57 -27.51
C ARG A 241 -40.07 66.29 -27.46
N ASN A 242 -40.62 65.94 -26.29
CA ASN A 242 -42.07 65.70 -26.11
C ASN A 242 -42.86 66.92 -25.61
N PHE A 243 -42.20 68.06 -25.34
CA PHE A 243 -42.85 69.30 -24.91
C PHE A 243 -43.01 70.35 -26.03
N ASN A 244 -42.70 69.99 -27.29
CA ASN A 244 -42.90 70.83 -28.48
C ASN A 244 -43.96 70.23 -29.43
N CYS A 245 -45.15 69.93 -28.91
CA CYS A 245 -46.36 69.68 -29.70
C CYS A 245 -47.48 70.60 -29.22
#